data_AF-A0A7S1RSU7-F1
#
_entry.id   AF-A0A7S1RSU7-F1
#
_cell.length_a   1.000
_cell.length_b   1.000
_cell.length_c   1.000
_cell.angle_alpha   90.00
_cell.angle_beta   90.00
_cell.angle_gamma   90.00
#
_symmetry.space_group_name_H-M   'P 1'
#
loop_
_entity.id
_entity.type
_entity.pdbx_description
1 polymer ?
#
loop_
_entity_poly.entity_id
_entity_poly.type
_entity_poly.pdbx_seq_one_letter_code
_entity_poly.pdbx_strand_id
1 'polypeptide(L)'
;RQLCAEMLNRSPNGRPSAETILARPQMQAVVKQMLERAQAAQEGRDPAQSGGNSADLAQQARHSTPASALTPASGVGSPSKVPEAGFYRKGDAVEYHSTTHKDWLPATVLNVDSEYRIIIDLKPNTWLTREMQALHIRPRRRSFVEGIGCPTPLRQQSPSVAGA
;
A
#
# COMPACT_ATOMS: atom_id res chain seq x y z
N ARG A 1 -27.78 -16.14 -8.56
CA ARG A 1 -26.66 -16.58 -9.44
C ARG A 1 -26.83 -16.15 -10.91
N GLN A 2 -28.04 -15.87 -11.39
CA GLN A 2 -28.33 -15.46 -12.78
C GLN A 2 -27.69 -14.10 -13.18
N LEU A 3 -27.65 -13.12 -12.26
CA LEU A 3 -27.05 -11.81 -12.49
C LEU A 3 -25.57 -11.88 -12.92
N CYS A 4 -24.77 -12.74 -12.29
CA CYS A 4 -23.36 -12.89 -12.64
C CYS A 4 -23.19 -13.38 -14.07
N ALA A 5 -24.05 -14.30 -14.54
CA ALA A 5 -23.99 -14.81 -15.91
C ALA A 5 -24.31 -13.71 -16.95
N GLU A 6 -25.28 -12.84 -16.67
CA GLU A 6 -25.62 -11.71 -17.55
C GLU A 6 -24.55 -10.61 -17.53
N MET A 7 -23.90 -10.36 -16.39
CA MET A 7 -22.83 -9.36 -16.32
C MET A 7 -21.53 -9.79 -17.00
N LEU A 8 -21.25 -11.11 -17.08
CA LEU A 8 -20.08 -11.67 -17.74
C LEU A 8 -20.33 -12.03 -19.22
N ASN A 9 -21.40 -11.51 -19.81
CA ASN A 9 -21.67 -11.72 -21.23
C ASN A 9 -20.58 -11.08 -22.10
N ARG A 10 -20.10 -11.81 -23.12
CA ARG A 10 -19.05 -11.35 -24.05
C ARG A 10 -19.52 -10.22 -24.96
N SER A 11 -20.82 -10.17 -25.23
CA SER A 11 -21.43 -9.10 -26.02
C SER A 11 -21.72 -7.89 -25.13
N PRO A 12 -21.23 -6.68 -25.47
CA PRO A 12 -21.46 -5.48 -24.66
C PRO A 12 -22.94 -5.13 -24.54
N ASN A 13 -23.74 -5.39 -25.59
CA ASN A 13 -25.19 -5.17 -25.61
C ASN A 13 -25.97 -6.19 -24.77
N GLY A 14 -25.35 -7.31 -24.38
CA GLY A 14 -25.98 -8.33 -23.54
C GLY A 14 -25.76 -8.10 -22.04
N ARG A 15 -25.00 -7.04 -21.68
CA ARG A 15 -24.71 -6.70 -20.29
C ARG A 15 -25.77 -5.71 -19.78
N PRO A 16 -26.48 -6.01 -18.68
CA PRO A 16 -27.52 -5.13 -18.16
C PRO A 16 -26.93 -3.80 -17.67
N SER A 17 -27.70 -2.71 -17.80
CA SER A 17 -27.32 -1.40 -17.25
C SER A 17 -27.38 -1.42 -15.72
N ALA A 18 -26.70 -0.45 -15.09
CA ALA A 18 -26.69 -0.31 -13.63
C ALA A 18 -28.12 -0.19 -13.06
N GLU A 19 -29.00 0.53 -13.75
CA GLU A 19 -30.41 0.68 -13.39
C GLU A 19 -31.14 -0.66 -13.41
N THR A 20 -30.96 -1.46 -14.46
CA THR A 20 -31.58 -2.79 -14.58
C THR A 20 -31.08 -3.77 -13.50
N ILE A 21 -29.85 -3.61 -13.03
CA ILE A 21 -29.29 -4.42 -11.94
C ILE A 21 -29.95 -4.02 -10.60
N LEU A 22 -30.09 -2.71 -10.35
CA LEU A 22 -30.70 -2.17 -9.13
C LEU A 22 -32.21 -2.42 -9.05
N ALA A 23 -32.89 -2.52 -10.20
CA ALA A 23 -34.32 -2.85 -10.27
C ALA A 23 -34.65 -4.30 -9.84
N ARG A 24 -33.66 -5.18 -9.67
CA ARG A 24 -33.90 -6.58 -9.28
C ARG A 24 -34.35 -6.67 -7.82
N PRO A 25 -35.33 -7.54 -7.49
CA PRO A 25 -35.91 -7.63 -6.16
C PRO A 25 -34.88 -7.99 -5.07
N GLN A 26 -33.89 -8.82 -5.40
CA GLN A 26 -32.80 -9.16 -4.48
C GLN A 26 -31.93 -7.94 -4.14
N MET A 27 -31.67 -7.06 -5.12
CA MET A 27 -30.88 -5.86 -4.88
C MET A 27 -31.67 -4.81 -4.12
N GLN A 28 -32.95 -4.64 -4.46
CA GLN A 28 -33.84 -3.73 -3.72
C GLN A 28 -33.97 -4.10 -2.25
N ALA A 29 -34.02 -5.41 -1.91
CA ALA A 29 -34.04 -5.86 -0.52
C ALA A 29 -32.79 -5.44 0.26
N VAL A 30 -31.61 -5.53 -0.35
CA VAL A 30 -30.34 -5.10 0.27
C VAL A 30 -30.30 -3.59 0.43
N VAL A 31 -30.69 -2.83 -0.59
CA VAL A 31 -30.74 -1.36 -0.54
C VAL A 31 -31.70 -0.89 0.56
N LYS A 32 -32.89 -1.51 0.65
CA LYS A 32 -33.87 -1.24 1.70
C LYS A 32 -33.29 -1.51 3.09
N GLN A 33 -32.61 -2.64 3.29
CA GLN A 33 -31.96 -2.97 4.56
C GLN A 33 -30.85 -1.97 4.93
N MET A 34 -30.05 -1.52 3.94
CA MET A 34 -29.01 -0.52 4.19
C MET A 34 -29.60 0.84 4.55
N LEU A 35 -30.67 1.25 3.86
CA LEU A 35 -31.35 2.52 4.12
C LEU A 35 -31.99 2.52 5.51
N GLU A 36 -32.66 1.43 5.88
CA GLU A 36 -33.26 1.25 7.22
C GLU A 36 -32.21 1.31 8.33
N ARG A 37 -31.04 0.66 8.14
CA ARG A 37 -29.91 0.76 9.08
C ARG A 37 -29.36 2.17 9.20
N ALA A 38 -29.30 2.92 8.10
CA ALA A 38 -28.81 4.30 8.10
C ALA A 38 -29.79 5.25 8.81
N GLN A 39 -31.09 5.08 8.57
CA GLN A 39 -32.15 5.86 9.22
C GLN A 39 -32.17 5.61 10.74
N ALA A 40 -32.16 4.34 11.15
CA ALA A 40 -32.10 3.98 12.57
C ALA A 40 -30.82 4.48 13.27
N ALA A 41 -29.70 4.63 12.55
CA ALA A 41 -28.47 5.20 13.10
C ALA A 41 -28.50 6.74 13.19
N GLN A 42 -29.35 7.41 12.41
CA GLN A 42 -29.55 8.86 12.47
C GLN A 42 -30.55 9.27 13.55
N GLU A 43 -31.56 8.45 13.85
CA GLU A 43 -32.55 8.73 14.92
C GLU A 43 -31.98 8.61 16.36
N GLY A 44 -30.75 8.11 16.52
CA GLY A 44 -30.01 8.14 17.80
C GLY A 44 -29.08 9.34 17.98
N ARG A 45 -29.08 10.30 17.05
CA ARG A 45 -28.24 11.51 17.12
C ARG A 45 -29.14 12.73 17.23
N ASP A 46 -29.15 13.35 18.41
CA ASP A 46 -29.84 14.60 18.71
C ASP A 46 -29.76 15.62 17.55
N PRO A 47 -30.87 16.26 17.15
CA PRO A 47 -30.89 17.28 16.12
C PRO A 47 -30.39 18.62 16.69
N ALA A 48 -29.11 18.68 17.05
CA ALA A 48 -28.46 19.91 17.47
C ALA A 48 -27.05 19.99 16.89
N GLN A 49 -26.98 20.27 15.59
CA GLN A 49 -25.97 21.12 14.91
C GLN A 49 -25.80 20.66 13.46
N SER A 50 -26.77 21.07 12.63
CA SER A 50 -26.52 21.37 11.23
C SER A 50 -26.71 22.87 11.06
N GLY A 51 -25.66 23.55 10.61
CA GLY A 51 -25.68 24.99 10.38
C GLY A 51 -24.27 25.49 10.10
N GLY A 52 -23.73 25.14 8.92
CA GLY A 52 -22.57 25.86 8.40
C GLY A 52 -22.94 27.33 8.14
N ASN A 53 -21.97 28.22 8.29
CA ASN A 53 -21.64 29.21 7.26
C ASN A 53 -20.31 29.89 7.57
N SER A 54 -19.59 30.12 6.48
CA SER A 54 -18.26 30.67 6.33
C SER A 54 -18.10 32.11 6.81
N ALA A 55 -16.82 32.50 6.90
CA ALA A 55 -16.23 33.83 6.85
C ALA A 55 -15.87 34.47 8.19
N ASP A 56 -14.80 35.28 8.13
CA ASP A 56 -14.17 36.08 9.20
C ASP A 56 -13.22 35.28 10.13
N LEU A 57 -11.99 35.69 10.45
CA LEU A 57 -11.16 36.82 10.09
C LEU A 57 -9.75 36.46 10.56
N ALA A 58 -8.77 37.11 9.94
CA ALA A 58 -7.38 37.16 10.37
C ALA A 58 -7.22 37.34 11.89
N GLN A 59 -6.14 36.78 12.46
CA GLN A 59 -5.08 37.56 13.12
C GLN A 59 -4.11 36.70 13.96
N GLN A 60 -2.81 37.03 13.79
CA GLN A 60 -1.78 37.15 14.86
C GLN A 60 -1.34 35.84 15.56
N ALA A 61 -0.07 35.60 15.91
CA ALA A 61 1.20 36.32 15.83
C ALA A 61 2.31 35.25 16.00
N ARG A 62 3.35 35.23 15.19
CA ARG A 62 4.72 35.67 15.56
C ARG A 62 5.00 35.62 17.07
N HIS A 63 5.68 34.57 17.53
CA HIS A 63 6.64 34.65 18.63
C HIS A 63 7.80 33.70 18.37
N SER A 64 8.90 34.29 17.92
CA SER A 64 10.26 33.72 18.05
C SER A 64 10.65 33.72 19.52
N THR A 65 11.34 32.69 20.02
CA THR A 65 12.77 32.78 20.40
C THR A 65 13.33 31.46 20.94
N PRO A 66 14.67 31.27 20.87
CA PRO A 66 15.39 30.01 21.02
C PRO A 66 16.06 29.87 22.40
N ALA A 67 16.34 28.64 22.85
CA ALA A 67 17.35 28.42 23.89
C ALA A 67 17.87 26.96 23.94
N SER A 68 19.21 26.88 23.95
CA SER A 68 20.04 25.85 24.58
C SER A 68 20.30 24.54 23.84
N ALA A 69 21.34 24.64 23.01
CA ALA A 69 22.28 23.59 22.65
C ALA A 69 22.94 22.93 23.87
N LEU A 70 23.25 21.63 23.76
CA LEU A 70 24.32 20.82 24.37
C LEU A 70 24.07 19.40 23.78
N THR A 71 24.87 18.71 22.96
CA THR A 71 26.32 18.64 22.69
C THR A 71 26.55 17.85 21.37
N PRO A 72 27.70 18.01 20.69
CA PRO A 72 28.09 17.21 19.52
C PRO A 72 29.04 16.06 19.93
N ALA A 73 28.67 14.82 19.62
CA ALA A 73 29.62 13.71 19.63
C ALA A 73 29.48 12.93 18.31
N SER A 74 30.49 13.09 17.48
CA SER A 74 30.73 12.33 16.26
C SER A 74 30.60 10.83 16.50
N GLY A 75 29.59 10.23 15.90
CA GLY A 75 29.54 8.81 15.56
C GLY A 75 29.52 8.68 14.05
N VAL A 76 30.69 8.50 13.46
CA VAL A 76 30.90 8.06 12.08
C VAL A 76 30.12 6.75 11.87
N GLY A 77 29.16 6.74 10.96
CA GLY A 77 28.33 5.56 10.73
C GLY A 77 27.29 5.71 9.64
N SER A 78 27.75 5.96 8.41
CA SER A 78 27.03 5.71 7.15
C SER A 78 25.79 6.58 6.85
N PRO A 79 25.69 7.21 5.66
CA PRO A 79 24.42 7.71 5.18
C PRO A 79 23.54 6.48 4.88
N SER A 80 22.79 6.04 5.88
CA SER A 80 21.58 5.27 5.66
C SER A 80 20.68 6.19 4.85
N LYS A 81 20.84 6.09 3.54
CA LYS A 81 19.95 6.61 2.53
C LYS A 81 18.58 6.05 2.93
N VAL A 82 17.83 6.83 3.69
CA VAL A 82 16.38 6.69 3.74
C VAL A 82 16.00 6.59 2.27
N PRO A 83 15.47 5.45 1.80
CA PRO A 83 14.99 5.40 0.43
C PRO A 83 13.86 6.41 0.40
N GLU A 84 14.18 7.59 -0.12
CA GLU A 84 13.24 8.64 -0.40
C GLU A 84 12.05 7.97 -1.06
N ALA A 85 10.93 7.93 -0.35
CA ALA A 85 9.69 7.30 -0.77
C ALA A 85 9.18 8.08 -1.98
N GLY A 86 9.75 7.81 -3.14
CA GLY A 86 9.60 8.69 -4.29
C GLY A 86 9.51 7.92 -5.58
N PHE A 87 10.49 7.07 -5.89
CA PHE A 87 10.67 6.66 -7.29
C PHE A 87 11.13 5.21 -7.39
N TYR A 88 10.17 4.29 -7.53
CA TYR A 88 10.44 2.93 -7.97
C TYR A 88 11.07 2.96 -9.38
N ARG A 89 12.00 2.04 -9.65
CA ARG A 89 12.67 1.91 -10.95
C ARG A 89 12.34 0.55 -11.57
N LYS A 90 12.45 0.44 -12.90
CA LYS A 90 12.41 -0.88 -13.56
C LYS A 90 13.42 -1.82 -12.90
N GLY A 91 12.97 -3.02 -12.56
CA GLY A 91 13.76 -4.06 -11.91
C GLY A 91 13.84 -3.96 -10.38
N ASP A 92 13.18 -2.98 -9.75
CA ASP A 92 13.20 -2.87 -8.29
C ASP A 92 12.37 -4.00 -7.63
N ALA A 93 12.88 -4.50 -6.50
CA ALA A 93 12.25 -5.57 -5.74
C ALA A 93 11.27 -4.97 -4.74
N VAL A 94 9.99 -5.26 -4.93
CA VAL A 94 8.88 -4.72 -4.13
C VAL A 94 8.03 -5.87 -3.59
N GLU A 95 7.17 -5.56 -2.64
CA GLU A 95 6.15 -6.50 -2.19
C GLU A 95 4.77 -5.91 -2.47
N TYR A 96 3.86 -6.75 -2.97
CA TYR A 96 2.49 -6.39 -3.30
C TYR A 96 1.51 -7.06 -2.32
N HIS A 97 0.65 -6.25 -1.70
CA HIS A 97 -0.42 -6.75 -0.85
C HIS A 97 -1.56 -7.32 -1.69
N SER A 98 -1.67 -8.66 -1.70
CA SER A 98 -2.78 -9.34 -2.36
C SER A 98 -4.00 -9.35 -1.44
N THR A 99 -5.04 -8.59 -1.78
CA THR A 99 -6.30 -8.58 -1.01
C THR A 99 -6.95 -9.96 -0.94
N THR A 100 -6.75 -10.81 -1.95
CA THR A 100 -7.27 -12.19 -1.99
C THR A 100 -6.53 -13.12 -1.04
N HIS A 101 -5.20 -13.02 -0.97
CA HIS A 101 -4.37 -13.89 -0.12
C HIS A 101 -4.11 -13.29 1.27
N LYS A 102 -4.48 -12.02 1.48
CA LYS A 102 -4.22 -11.23 2.70
C LYS A 102 -2.75 -11.27 3.12
N ASP A 103 -1.87 -11.31 2.13
CA ASP A 103 -0.44 -11.48 2.33
C ASP A 103 0.37 -10.60 1.36
N TRP A 104 1.63 -10.35 1.71
CA TRP A 104 2.59 -9.57 0.93
C TRP A 104 3.39 -10.49 0.03
N LEU A 105 3.10 -10.42 -1.27
CA LEU A 105 3.74 -11.25 -2.27
C LEU A 105 4.96 -10.55 -2.85
N PRO A 106 6.10 -11.24 -3.03
CA PRO A 106 7.26 -10.66 -3.69
C PRO A 106 6.94 -10.36 -5.15
N ALA A 107 7.30 -9.16 -5.61
CA ALA A 107 7.06 -8.70 -6.97
C ALA A 107 8.25 -7.85 -7.47
N THR A 108 8.35 -7.73 -8.78
CA THR A 108 9.36 -6.89 -9.43
C THR A 108 8.67 -5.85 -10.31
N VAL A 109 9.21 -4.63 -10.31
CA VAL A 109 8.72 -3.55 -11.16
C VAL A 109 9.14 -3.82 -12.61
N LEU A 110 8.18 -4.07 -13.48
CA LEU A 110 8.39 -4.32 -14.92
C LEU A 110 8.56 -3.03 -15.71
N ASN A 111 7.77 -1.99 -15.41
CA ASN A 111 7.80 -0.72 -16.11
C ASN A 111 7.43 0.46 -15.21
N VAL A 112 7.95 1.63 -15.55
CA VAL A 112 7.71 2.90 -14.84
C VAL A 112 7.42 3.97 -15.88
N ASP A 113 6.33 4.70 -15.67
CA ASP A 113 5.88 5.79 -16.55
C ASP A 113 6.42 7.15 -16.08
N SER A 114 6.28 8.18 -16.92
CA SER A 114 6.63 9.58 -16.59
C SER A 114 5.78 10.16 -15.45
N GLU A 115 4.56 9.63 -15.26
CA GLU A 115 3.65 9.95 -14.15
C GLU A 115 3.95 9.12 -12.88
N TYR A 116 5.09 8.44 -12.82
CA TYR A 116 5.48 7.55 -11.71
C TYR A 116 4.50 6.41 -11.42
N ARG A 117 3.70 6.03 -12.42
CA ARG A 117 2.90 4.80 -12.39
C ARG A 117 3.79 3.60 -12.66
N ILE A 118 3.54 2.49 -11.97
CA ILE A 118 4.34 1.28 -12.13
C ILE A 118 3.51 0.09 -12.58
N ILE A 119 4.12 -0.80 -13.36
CA ILE A 119 3.61 -2.14 -13.64
C ILE A 119 4.47 -3.14 -12.87
N ILE A 120 3.83 -4.11 -12.23
CA ILE A 120 4.50 -5.21 -11.51
C ILE A 120 4.20 -6.56 -12.18
N ASP A 121 5.07 -7.54 -11.97
CA ASP A 121 4.94 -8.90 -12.55
C ASP A 121 3.63 -9.61 -12.16
N LEU A 122 3.15 -9.40 -10.93
CA LEU A 122 1.87 -9.97 -10.48
C LEU A 122 0.64 -9.33 -11.15
N LYS A 123 0.82 -8.21 -11.86
CA LYS A 123 -0.26 -7.48 -12.53
C LYS A 123 0.24 -6.77 -13.79
N PRO A 124 0.61 -7.52 -14.84
CA PRO A 124 1.31 -6.98 -16.01
C PRO A 124 0.44 -6.04 -16.88
N ASN A 125 -0.90 -6.09 -16.71
CA ASN A 125 -1.85 -5.31 -17.50
C ASN A 125 -2.44 -4.12 -16.73
N THR A 126 -1.85 -3.71 -15.61
CA THR A 126 -2.40 -2.63 -14.79
C THR A 126 -1.31 -1.70 -14.30
N TRP A 127 -1.48 -0.42 -14.63
CA TRP A 127 -0.68 0.67 -14.10
C TRP A 127 -1.16 1.03 -12.68
N LEU A 128 -0.30 0.87 -11.69
CA LEU A 128 -0.56 1.30 -10.32
C LEU A 128 -0.21 2.78 -10.15
N THR A 129 -1.21 3.58 -9.79
CA THR A 129 -1.03 5.00 -9.43
C THR A 129 -0.32 5.14 -8.10
N ARG A 130 0.20 6.35 -7.82
CA ARG A 130 0.94 6.64 -6.58
C ARG A 130 0.13 6.36 -5.31
N GLU A 131 -1.17 6.65 -5.33
CA GLU A 131 -2.08 6.35 -4.23
C GLU A 131 -2.20 4.84 -4.00
N MET A 132 -2.37 4.07 -5.09
CA MET A 132 -2.43 2.62 -5.00
C MET A 132 -1.10 2.00 -4.55
N GLN A 133 0.03 2.58 -4.96
CA GLN A 133 1.35 2.15 -4.52
C GLN A 133 1.50 2.33 -3.01
N ALA A 134 1.10 3.47 -2.43
CA ALA A 134 1.19 3.70 -0.99
C ALA A 134 0.36 2.69 -0.16
N LEU A 135 -0.75 2.21 -0.73
CA LEU A 135 -1.65 1.24 -0.09
C LEU A 135 -1.20 -0.21 -0.27
N HIS A 136 -0.76 -0.58 -1.47
CA HIS A 136 -0.56 -1.98 -1.85
C HIS A 136 0.89 -2.36 -2.13
N ILE A 137 1.81 -1.39 -2.21
CA ILE A 137 3.22 -1.62 -2.53
C ILE A 137 4.07 -1.15 -1.36
N ARG A 138 4.96 -2.02 -0.91
CA ARG A 138 6.04 -1.61 -0.01
C ARG A 138 7.39 -1.94 -0.63
N PRO A 139 8.42 -1.11 -0.39
CA PRO A 139 9.79 -1.46 -0.72
C PRO A 139 10.14 -2.74 0.02
N ARG A 140 10.62 -3.75 -0.71
CA ARG A 140 11.17 -4.92 -0.02
C ARG A 140 12.42 -4.41 0.68
N ARG A 141 12.41 -4.37 2.01
CA ARG A 141 13.67 -4.20 2.75
C ARG A 141 14.57 -5.26 2.20
N ARG A 142 15.67 -4.82 1.59
CA ARG A 142 16.69 -5.70 1.03
C ARG A 142 17.04 -6.64 2.17
N SER A 143 16.41 -7.82 2.18
CA SER A 143 16.77 -8.88 3.07
C SER A 143 18.15 -9.19 2.55
N PHE A 144 19.15 -8.72 3.28
CA PHE A 144 20.54 -8.98 3.02
C PHE A 144 20.73 -10.46 3.30
N VAL A 145 20.16 -11.31 2.45
CA VAL A 145 20.38 -12.75 2.46
C VAL A 145 21.66 -12.91 1.68
N GLU A 146 22.77 -12.65 2.39
CA GLU A 146 23.83 -13.64 2.57
C GLU A 146 23.94 -14.68 1.45
N GLY A 147 24.23 -14.18 0.26
CA GLY A 147 24.69 -14.95 -0.89
C GLY A 147 26.21 -14.83 -1.05
N ILE A 148 26.95 -14.66 0.05
CA ILE A 148 28.39 -14.88 0.05
C ILE A 148 28.55 -16.31 0.57
N GLY A 149 28.86 -17.21 -0.34
CA GLY A 149 29.10 -18.61 -0.02
C GLY A 149 30.04 -18.75 1.16
N CYS A 150 29.84 -19.77 1.97
CA CYS A 150 30.87 -20.24 2.87
C CYS A 150 32.00 -20.82 1.99
N PRO A 151 33.17 -20.16 1.82
CA PRO A 151 34.36 -20.95 1.57
C PRO A 151 34.57 -21.81 2.82
N THR A 152 34.62 -23.12 2.61
CA THR A 152 35.25 -24.07 3.51
C THR A 152 36.42 -23.42 4.26
N PRO A 153 36.42 -23.33 5.60
CA PRO A 153 37.67 -23.36 6.32
C PRO A 153 38.19 -24.79 6.17
N LEU A 154 39.02 -24.97 5.14
CA LEU A 154 40.01 -26.03 5.06
C LEU A 154 40.71 -26.05 6.42
N ARG A 155 40.27 -26.96 7.30
CA ARG A 155 40.86 -27.17 8.62
C ARG A 155 42.31 -27.59 8.36
N GLN A 156 43.21 -26.65 8.66
CA GLN A 156 44.64 -26.83 8.51
C GLN A 156 45.06 -28.13 9.19
N GLN A 157 45.94 -28.81 8.48
CA GLN A 157 46.74 -29.92 8.96
C GLN A 157 47.36 -29.57 10.32
N SER A 158 47.30 -30.53 11.25
CA SER A 158 48.30 -30.65 12.29
C SER A 158 48.89 -32.05 12.15
N PRO A 159 50.16 -32.21 11.76
CA PRO A 159 50.88 -33.45 11.97
C PRO A 159 51.20 -33.50 13.47
N SER A 160 50.53 -34.36 14.23
CA SER A 160 51.01 -34.72 15.56
C SER A 160 51.71 -36.06 15.49
N VAL A 161 52.87 -36.05 16.10
CA VAL A 161 54.01 -36.91 15.89
C VAL A 161 53.88 -38.21 16.69
N ALA A 162 54.74 -39.16 16.32
CA ALA A 162 54.93 -40.48 16.91
C ALA A 162 54.97 -40.53 18.44
N GLY A 163 54.57 -41.68 19.00
CA GLY A 163 54.84 -42.03 20.39
C GLY A 163 54.44 -43.46 20.76
N ALA A 164 55.40 -44.37 20.62
CA ALA A 164 55.61 -45.66 21.30
C ALA A 164 54.59 -46.79 21.12
#